data_AF-A0A6M1YN29-F1
#
_entry.id   AF-A0A6M1YN29-F1
#
_cell.length_a   1.000
_cell.length_b   1.000
_cell.length_c   1.000
_cell.angle_alpha   90.00
_cell.angle_beta   90.00
_cell.angle_gamma   90.00
#
_symmetry.space_group_name_H-M   'P 1'
#
loop_
_entity.id
_entity.type
_entity.pdbx_description
1 polymer ?
#
loop_
_entity_poly.entity_id
_entity_poly.type
_entity_poly.pdbx_seq_one_letter_code
_entity_poly.pdbx_strand_id
1 'polypeptide(L)' 'MTIKTFKHKGIQRFFKTGSKAKIKPSHAKQLALILDRLNTSCKVQDMNYPGSDFHGLKGKLKGFYSVHV' A
#
# COMPACT_ATOMS: atom_id res chain seq x y z
N MET A 1 -2.52 9.52 8.70
CA MET A 1 -3.14 8.43 9.47
C MET A 1 -2.27 7.19 9.33
N THR A 2 -1.75 6.67 10.44
CA THR A 2 -0.95 5.43 10.43
C THR A 2 -1.73 4.22 9.91
N ILE A 3 -1.06 3.31 9.19
CA ILE A 3 -1.67 2.04 8.73
C ILE A 3 -2.09 1.21 9.94
N LYS A 4 -3.37 0.85 10.02
CA LYS A 4 -3.94 0.16 11.19
C LYS A 4 -3.89 -1.35 11.08
N THR A 5 -4.19 -1.90 9.91
CA THR A 5 -4.30 -3.35 9.71
C THR A 5 -3.71 -3.79 8.38
N PHE A 6 -3.34 -5.06 8.30
CA PHE A 6 -2.79 -5.68 7.09
C PHE A 6 -3.46 -7.03 6.87
N LYS A 7 -4.07 -7.21 5.68
CA LYS A 7 -4.55 -8.53 5.24
C LYS A 7 -3.38 -9.44 4.86
N HIS A 8 -2.35 -8.90 4.20
CA HIS A 8 -1.20 -9.66 3.71
C HIS A 8 -0.06 -9.66 4.74
N LYS A 9 0.27 -10.83 5.31
CA LYS A 9 1.29 -10.97 6.36
C LYS A 9 2.73 -10.63 5.91
N GLY A 10 3.07 -10.92 4.65
CA GLY A 10 4.36 -10.52 4.04
C GLY A 10 4.57 -9.00 4.02
N ILE A 11 3.61 -8.25 3.47
CA ILE A 11 3.58 -6.78 3.50
C ILE A 11 3.65 -6.24 4.93
N GLN A 12 2.87 -6.82 5.87
CA GLN A 12 2.93 -6.42 7.28
C GLN A 12 4.34 -6.58 7.86
N ARG A 13 5.00 -7.72 7.60
CA ARG A 13 6.37 -7.98 8.07
C ARG A 13 7.36 -7.04 7.42
N PHE A 14 7.23 -6.80 6.11
CA PHE A 14 8.07 -5.86 5.38
C PHE A 14 7.95 -4.45 5.97
N PHE A 15 6.72 -3.94 6.19
CA PHE A 15 6.48 -2.65 6.82
C PHE A 15 7.12 -2.53 8.21
N LYS A 16 6.98 -3.56 9.05
CA LYS A 16 7.45 -3.52 10.44
C LYS A 16 8.95 -3.72 10.63
N THR A 17 9.62 -4.43 9.72
CA THR A 17 10.99 -4.94 9.94
C THR A 17 11.94 -4.74 8.75
N GLY A 18 11.44 -4.30 7.59
CA GLY A 18 12.20 -4.26 6.34
C GLY A 18 12.45 -5.64 5.71
N SER A 19 12.03 -6.74 6.33
CA SER A 19 12.23 -8.09 5.80
C SER A 19 11.51 -8.28 4.46
N LYS A 20 12.27 -8.58 3.40
CA LYS A 20 11.76 -8.88 2.05
C LYS A 20 11.21 -10.31 1.88
N ALA A 21 11.30 -11.15 2.92
CA ALA A 21 10.72 -12.48 2.87
C ALA A 21 9.20 -12.41 2.74
N LYS A 22 8.63 -13.24 1.85
CA LYS A 22 7.19 -13.31 1.54
C LYS A 22 6.62 -12.07 0.82
N ILE A 23 7.47 -11.29 0.17
CA ILE A 23 7.09 -10.33 -0.89
C ILE A 23 7.93 -10.62 -2.14
N LYS A 24 7.55 -10.07 -3.30
CA LYS A 24 8.42 -10.09 -4.49
C LYS A 24 9.57 -9.09 -4.29
N PRO A 25 10.85 -9.52 -4.30
CA PRO A 25 11.97 -8.61 -4.05
C PRO A 25 12.06 -7.44 -5.03
N SER A 26 11.67 -7.66 -6.29
CA SER A 26 11.59 -6.61 -7.33
C SER A 26 10.63 -5.47 -6.96
N HIS A 27 9.59 -5.75 -6.18
CA HIS A 27 8.59 -4.75 -5.76
C HIS A 27 8.98 -4.04 -4.47
N ALA A 28 10.07 -4.44 -3.79
CA ALA A 28 10.38 -3.95 -2.44
C ALA A 28 10.55 -2.42 -2.38
N LYS A 29 11.21 -1.83 -3.39
CA LYS A 29 11.42 -0.38 -3.45
C LYS A 29 10.10 0.38 -3.60
N GLN A 30 9.27 -0.02 -4.57
CA GLN A 30 7.99 0.62 -4.84
C GLN A 30 7.02 0.42 -3.67
N LEU A 31 6.97 -0.79 -3.10
CA LEU A 31 6.14 -1.11 -1.96
C LEU A 31 6.51 -0.27 -0.72
N ALA A 32 7.80 0.00 -0.49
CA ALA A 32 8.22 0.87 0.61
C ALA A 32 7.67 2.29 0.44
N LEU A 33 7.83 2.89 -0.76
CA LEU A 33 7.30 4.22 -1.07
C LEU A 33 5.78 4.31 -0.91
N ILE A 34 5.06 3.28 -1.34
CA ILE A 34 3.60 3.18 -1.18
C ILE A 34 3.21 3.16 0.29
N LEU A 35 3.86 2.29 1.08
CA LEU A 35 3.53 2.10 2.49
C LEU A 35 3.87 3.34 3.32
N ASP A 36 5.00 4.00 3.04
CA ASP A 36 5.40 5.23 3.71
C ASP A 36 4.37 6.34 3.44
N ARG A 37 4.01 6.57 2.17
CA ARG A 37 2.99 7.54 1.80
C ARG A 37 1.62 7.22 2.41
N LEU A 38 1.20 5.95 2.37
CA LEU A 38 -0.06 5.52 2.96
C LEU A 38 -0.09 5.78 4.46
N ASN A 39 1.03 5.54 5.16
CA ASN A 39 1.15 5.75 6.60
C ASN A 39 1.09 7.24 7.00
N THR A 40 1.45 8.15 6.09
CA THR A 40 1.37 9.61 6.31
C THR A 40 0.09 10.25 5.77
N SER A 41 -0.65 9.57 4.89
CA SER A 41 -1.85 10.13 4.24
C SER A 41 -2.94 10.55 5.23
N CYS A 42 -3.55 11.72 5.01
CA CYS A 42 -4.67 12.22 5.82
C CYS A 42 -6.02 11.94 5.14
N LYS A 43 -6.02 11.81 3.82
CA LYS A 43 -7.18 11.47 3.00
C LYS A 43 -6.78 10.53 1.86
N VAL A 44 -7.77 9.83 1.30
CA VAL A 44 -7.51 8.83 0.26
C VAL A 44 -6.86 9.42 -0.99
N GLN A 45 -7.18 10.67 -1.33
CA GLN A 45 -6.63 11.37 -2.50
C GLN A 45 -5.12 11.60 -2.39
N ASP A 46 -4.53 11.55 -1.19
CA ASP A 46 -3.08 11.67 -1.02
C ASP A 46 -2.32 10.48 -1.64
N MET A 47 -3.02 9.38 -1.95
CA MET A 47 -2.47 8.22 -2.66
C MET A 47 -2.53 8.36 -4.19
N ASN A 48 -3.13 9.42 -4.72
CA ASN A 48 -3.18 9.67 -6.17
C ASN A 48 -1.92 10.38 -6.67
N TYR A 49 -0.82 9.64 -6.74
CA TYR A 49 0.46 10.12 -7.28
C TYR A 49 0.69 9.65 -8.73
N PRO A 50 1.58 10.31 -9.49
CA PRO A 50 1.89 9.88 -10.86
C PRO A 50 2.36 8.43 -10.91
N GLY A 51 1.74 7.63 -11.79
CA GLY A 51 2.04 6.20 -11.93
C GLY A 51 1.44 5.31 -10.84
N SER A 52 0.64 5.85 -9.91
CA SER A 52 -0.07 5.05 -8.90
C SER A 52 -1.20 4.19 -9.47
N ASP A 53 -1.72 4.54 -10.65
CA ASP A 53 -2.98 4.00 -11.17
C ASP A 53 -4.09 4.01 -10.11
N PHE A 54 -4.18 5.12 -9.35
CA PHE A 54 -5.11 5.25 -8.24
C PHE A 54 -6.57 5.24 -8.73
N HIS A 55 -7.33 4.23 -8.30
CA HIS A 55 -8.74 4.12 -8.63
C HIS A 55 -9.56 3.46 -7.51
N GLY A 56 -10.84 3.82 -7.45
CA GLY A 56 -11.80 3.20 -6.55
C GLY A 56 -12.23 1.81 -7.07
N LEU A 57 -12.38 0.86 -6.16
CA LEU A 57 -12.84 -0.48 -6.46
C LEU A 57 -14.38 -0.56 -6.49
N LYS A 58 -14.91 -1.57 -7.18
CA LYS A 58 -16.35 -1.80 -7.37
C LYS A 58 -16.83 -3.09 -6.67
N GLY A 59 -18.14 -3.31 -6.62
CA GLY A 59 -18.74 -4.52 -6.06
C GLY A 59 -18.51 -4.66 -4.55
N LYS A 60 -18.08 -5.84 -4.10
CA LYS A 60 -17.83 -6.14 -2.67
C LYS A 60 -16.73 -5.28 -2.03
N LEU A 61 -15.89 -4.64 -2.86
CA LEU A 61 -14.82 -3.75 -2.42
C LEU A 61 -15.17 -2.26 -2.66
N LYS A 62 -16.46 -1.93 -2.85
CA LYS A 62 -16.89 -0.53 -2.91
C LYS A 62 -16.46 0.19 -1.62
N GLY A 63 -15.83 1.36 -1.78
CA GLY A 63 -15.25 2.13 -0.68
C GLY A 63 -13.76 1.84 -0.42
N PHE A 64 -13.19 0.82 -1.09
CA PHE A 64 -11.75 0.60 -1.13
C PHE A 64 -11.13 1.23 -2.38
N TYR A 65 -9.82 1.50 -2.29
CA TYR A 65 -9.03 2.06 -3.37
C TYR A 65 -7.80 1.20 -3.61
N SER A 66 -7.30 1.22 -4.84
CA SER A 66 -6.11 0.48 -5.26
C SER A 66 -5.03 1.44 -5.74
N VAL A 67 -3.77 1.03 -5.56
CA VAL A 67 -2.60 1.61 -6.23
C VAL A 67 -1.73 0.47 -6.77
N HIS A 68 -1.04 0.73 -7.87
CA HIS A 68 -0.15 -0.22 -8.54
C HIS A 68 1.21 -0.31 -7.86
N VAL A 69 1.77 -1.52 -7.83
CA VAL A 69 3.12 -1.82 -7.31
C VAL A 69 4.00 -2.42 -8.39
#